data_AF-A0A849WXA2-F1
#
_entry.id   AF-A0A849WXA2-F1
#
_cell.length_a   1.000
_cell.length_b   1.000
_cell.length_c   1.000
_cell.angle_alpha   90.00
_cell.angle_beta   90.00
_cell.angle_gamma   90.00
#
_symmetry.space_group_name_H-M   'P 1'
#
loop_
_entity.id
_entity.type
_entity.pdbx_description
1 polymer ?
#
loop_
_entity_poly.entity_id
_entity_poly.type
_entity_poly.pdbx_seq_one_letter_code
_entity_poly.pdbx_strand_id
1 'polypeptide(L)'
;MKKMILVLTSLLLLTSCEELTGTLEVFSQFKANVKNKCDWNPFVTCPDMAQIEVYPGTYQAEMEVFSKSEFRLHLKNKNFKETIIFSKPKYFNIPDNGRFELSAADIDQNFSLQGEVKTHKFESERRSGYESCYYTVVDTVCNPNHQGGLVCGPVSRQVWGQQFVVYYVLTTQKNIFANFINTDNQYLAKLNGQREDSEKVYLSRGFCH
;
A
#
# COMPACT_ATOMS: atom_id res chain seq x y z
N MET A 1 -39.86 -20.64 -2.64
CA MET A 1 -39.16 -20.64 -1.33
C MET A 1 -38.13 -21.76 -1.40
N LYS A 2 -36.82 -21.59 -1.43
CA LYS A 2 -35.91 -20.77 -0.62
C LYS A 2 -34.76 -20.27 -1.49
N LYS A 3 -34.42 -19.00 -1.37
CA LYS A 3 -33.24 -18.38 -2.00
C LYS A 3 -32.01 -18.82 -1.20
N MET A 4 -31.06 -19.51 -1.83
CA MET A 4 -29.73 -19.71 -1.25
C MET A 4 -28.98 -18.39 -1.32
N ILE A 5 -28.75 -17.79 -0.15
CA ILE A 5 -27.85 -16.66 0.02
C ILE A 5 -26.45 -17.24 0.11
N LEU A 6 -25.67 -17.08 -0.95
CA LEU A 6 -24.25 -17.35 -1.01
C LEU A 6 -23.56 -16.17 -0.29
N VAL A 7 -23.23 -16.37 0.99
CA VAL A 7 -22.49 -15.38 1.78
C VAL A 7 -21.05 -15.37 1.24
N LEU A 8 -20.79 -14.43 0.34
CA LEU A 8 -19.46 -14.07 -0.11
C LEU A 8 -18.77 -13.39 1.08
N THR A 9 -17.98 -14.15 1.84
CA THR A 9 -17.04 -13.60 2.82
C THR A 9 -15.99 -12.81 2.04
N SER A 10 -16.25 -11.52 1.87
CA SER A 10 -15.28 -10.54 1.44
C SER A 10 -14.15 -10.52 2.47
N LEU A 11 -13.10 -11.29 2.20
CA LEU A 11 -11.77 -11.00 2.72
C LEU A 11 -11.47 -9.56 2.32
N LEU A 12 -11.66 -8.63 3.25
CA LEU A 12 -10.99 -7.34 3.27
C LEU A 12 -9.49 -7.67 3.38
N LEU A 13 -8.89 -8.02 2.25
CA LEU A 13 -7.46 -7.81 2.05
C LEU A 13 -7.31 -6.30 2.18
N LEU A 14 -7.04 -5.85 3.39
CA LEU A 14 -6.35 -4.60 3.65
C LEU A 14 -4.98 -4.77 2.98
N THR A 15 -4.94 -4.63 1.66
CA THR A 15 -3.72 -4.27 0.98
C THR A 15 -3.43 -2.90 1.54
N SER A 16 -2.57 -2.84 2.56
CA SER A 16 -1.87 -1.63 2.93
C SER A 16 -1.19 -1.15 1.65
N CYS A 17 -1.87 -0.31 0.87
CA CYS A 17 -1.22 0.48 -0.16
C CYS A 17 -0.12 1.24 0.58
N GLU A 18 1.10 1.07 0.10
CA GLU A 18 2.26 1.73 0.66
C GLU A 18 2.18 3.23 0.33
N GLU A 19 1.40 3.97 1.12
CA GLU A 19 1.18 5.39 0.94
C GLU A 19 2.19 6.17 1.79
N LEU A 20 2.89 7.08 1.13
CA LEU A 20 3.79 8.04 1.76
C LEU A 20 3.17 9.42 1.67
N THR A 21 3.03 10.08 2.81
CA THR A 21 2.41 11.40 2.90
C THR A 21 3.47 12.46 3.21
N GLY A 22 3.31 13.66 2.68
CA GLY A 22 4.34 14.67 2.79
C GLY A 22 4.00 16.01 2.15
N THR A 23 5.04 16.79 1.89
CA THR A 23 4.97 18.08 1.22
C THR A 23 5.91 18.12 0.01
N LEU A 24 5.41 18.67 -1.09
CA LEU A 24 6.20 19.02 -2.26
C LEU A 24 6.36 20.54 -2.30
N GLU A 25 7.58 21.02 -2.24
CA GLU A 25 7.95 22.42 -2.42
C GLU A 25 8.50 22.61 -3.83
N VAL A 26 7.84 23.43 -4.64
CA VAL A 26 8.20 23.68 -6.04
C VAL A 26 8.89 25.04 -6.11
N PHE A 27 10.13 25.06 -6.61
CA PHE A 27 10.97 26.25 -6.72
C PHE A 27 10.83 26.92 -8.09
N SER A 28 10.72 26.12 -9.14
CA SER A 28 10.54 26.59 -10.51
C SER A 28 9.45 25.81 -11.21
N GLN A 29 8.75 26.46 -12.12
CA GLN A 29 7.70 25.83 -12.90
C GLN A 29 8.26 24.63 -13.67
N PHE A 30 7.50 23.53 -13.69
CA PHE A 30 7.84 22.36 -14.49
C PHE A 30 6.58 21.75 -15.12
N LYS A 31 6.78 21.01 -16.21
CA LYS A 31 5.71 20.23 -16.85
C LYS A 31 5.72 18.82 -16.29
N ALA A 32 4.56 18.21 -16.12
CA ALA A 32 4.45 16.82 -15.67
C ALA A 32 3.37 16.10 -16.47
N ASN A 33 3.64 14.83 -16.81
CA ASN A 33 2.65 13.97 -17.43
C ASN A 33 1.68 13.44 -16.35
N VAL A 34 0.38 13.57 -16.62
CA VAL A 34 -0.73 13.13 -15.76
C VAL A 34 -1.72 12.29 -16.57
N LYS A 35 -2.54 11.50 -15.87
CA LYS A 35 -3.64 10.78 -16.54
C LYS A 35 -4.63 11.76 -17.13
N ASN A 36 -4.95 11.59 -18.40
CA ASN A 36 -6.00 12.40 -19.01
C ASN A 36 -7.36 12.02 -18.43
N LYS A 37 -8.08 13.00 -17.87
CA LYS A 37 -9.47 12.86 -17.39
C LYS A 37 -10.41 13.18 -18.55
N CYS A 38 -10.40 12.37 -19.59
CA CYS A 38 -11.41 12.51 -20.61
C CYS A 38 -12.74 11.93 -20.13
N ASP A 39 -13.78 12.76 -20.19
CA ASP A 39 -15.15 12.27 -20.15
C ASP A 39 -15.37 11.30 -21.32
N TRP A 40 -16.09 10.21 -21.06
CA TRP A 40 -16.33 9.16 -22.05
C TRP A 40 -17.07 9.77 -23.26
N ASN A 41 -16.33 10.05 -24.33
CA ASN A 41 -16.86 10.47 -25.61
C ASN A 41 -16.42 9.43 -26.68
N PRO A 42 -17.34 8.63 -27.23
CA PRO A 42 -17.01 7.57 -28.18
C PRO A 42 -16.52 8.08 -29.55
N PHE A 43 -16.51 9.39 -29.79
CA PHE A 43 -16.10 10.00 -31.06
C PHE A 43 -14.75 10.72 -31.01
N VAL A 44 -14.06 10.71 -29.87
CA VAL A 44 -12.74 11.37 -29.71
C VAL A 44 -11.75 10.38 -29.12
N THR A 45 -10.65 10.11 -29.85
CA THR A 45 -9.49 9.40 -29.32
C THR A 45 -8.76 10.31 -28.35
N CYS A 46 -8.98 10.09 -27.05
CA CYS A 46 -8.24 10.82 -26.03
C CYS A 46 -6.84 10.23 -25.85
N PRO A 47 -5.79 11.07 -25.84
CA PRO A 47 -4.47 10.61 -25.44
C PRO A 47 -4.53 10.16 -23.98
N ASP A 48 -3.88 9.05 -23.65
CA ASP A 48 -3.87 8.46 -22.30
C ASP A 48 -3.23 9.41 -21.27
N MET A 49 -2.33 10.28 -21.73
CA MET A 49 -1.56 11.22 -20.93
C MET A 49 -1.81 12.67 -21.38
N ALA A 50 -1.95 13.56 -20.40
CA ALA A 50 -1.96 15.00 -20.59
C ALA A 50 -0.74 15.62 -19.90
N GLN A 51 -0.30 16.78 -20.38
CA GLN A 51 0.74 17.57 -19.71
C GLN A 51 0.11 18.70 -18.92
N ILE A 52 0.49 18.82 -17.65
CA ILE A 52 0.15 19.96 -16.81
C ILE A 52 1.38 20.77 -16.47
N GLU A 53 1.17 22.03 -16.11
CA GLU A 53 2.20 22.89 -15.55
C GLU A 53 2.02 22.98 -14.04
N VAL A 54 3.06 22.63 -13.31
CA VAL A 54 3.13 22.76 -11.85
C VAL A 54 3.91 24.03 -11.54
N TYR A 55 3.23 25.01 -10.94
CA TYR A 55 3.81 26.32 -10.63
C TYR A 55 4.51 26.33 -9.26
N PRO A 56 5.46 27.25 -9.04
CA PRO A 56 6.12 27.41 -7.75
C PRO A 56 5.14 27.57 -6.58
N GLY A 57 5.46 26.94 -5.45
CA GLY A 57 4.62 26.92 -4.26
C GLY A 57 4.70 25.61 -3.48
N THR A 58 3.91 25.50 -2.42
CA THR A 58 3.87 24.31 -1.56
C THR A 58 2.57 23.53 -1.78
N TYR A 59 2.71 22.21 -1.90
CA TYR A 59 1.63 21.28 -2.14
C TYR A 59 1.65 20.17 -1.08
N GLN A 60 0.48 19.76 -0.62
CA GLN A 60 0.35 18.47 0.06
C GLN A 60 0.60 17.38 -0.99
N ALA A 61 1.44 16.41 -0.63
CA ALA A 61 1.90 15.36 -1.51
C ALA A 61 1.60 13.99 -0.90
N GLU A 62 0.98 13.11 -1.68
CA GLU A 62 0.73 11.73 -1.30
C GLU A 62 1.26 10.85 -2.42
N MET A 63 2.29 10.05 -2.13
CA MET A 63 2.92 9.14 -3.08
C MET A 63 2.47 7.71 -2.77
N GLU A 64 1.88 7.04 -3.76
CA GLU A 64 1.43 5.65 -3.67
C GLU A 64 2.14 4.77 -4.70
N VAL A 65 2.46 3.54 -4.31
CA VAL A 65 2.83 2.48 -5.25
C VAL A 65 1.55 1.89 -5.83
N PHE A 66 1.07 2.46 -6.94
CA PHE A 66 -0.19 2.02 -7.53
C PHE A 66 -0.11 0.61 -8.13
N SER A 67 1.02 0.26 -8.74
CA SER A 67 1.22 -1.07 -9.32
C SER A 67 2.70 -1.46 -9.36
N LYS A 68 2.99 -2.65 -9.90
CA LYS A 68 4.37 -3.11 -10.14
C LYS A 68 5.13 -2.22 -11.14
N SER A 69 4.43 -1.41 -11.94
CA SER A 69 4.99 -0.59 -13.00
C SER A 69 4.65 0.89 -12.89
N GLU A 70 4.02 1.33 -11.80
CA GLU A 70 3.52 2.70 -11.68
C GLU A 70 3.57 3.19 -10.23
N PHE A 71 4.13 4.39 -10.04
CA PHE A 71 3.93 5.20 -8.84
C PHE A 71 3.02 6.38 -9.19
N ARG A 72 2.22 6.84 -8.22
CA ARG A 72 1.42 8.06 -8.36
C ARG A 72 1.78 9.03 -7.28
N LEU A 73 1.80 10.31 -7.64
CA LEU A 73 1.97 11.42 -6.73
C LEU A 73 0.76 12.33 -6.84
N HIS A 74 -0.11 12.25 -5.84
CA HIS A 74 -1.23 13.14 -5.68
C HIS A 74 -0.75 14.45 -5.08
N LEU A 75 -1.01 15.54 -5.78
CA LEU A 75 -0.68 16.90 -5.36
C LEU A 75 -1.96 17.65 -5.08
N LYS A 76 -2.01 18.33 -3.94
CA LYS A 76 -3.15 19.14 -3.52
C LYS A 76 -2.71 20.47 -2.92
N ASN A 77 -3.32 21.56 -3.39
CA ASN A 77 -3.34 22.85 -2.73
C ASN A 77 -4.77 23.44 -2.81
N LYS A 78 -4.97 24.70 -2.38
CA LYS A 78 -6.30 25.34 -2.38
C LYS A 78 -7.02 25.31 -3.74
N ASN A 79 -6.28 25.46 -4.85
CA ASN A 79 -6.82 25.61 -6.20
C ASN A 79 -6.29 24.56 -7.20
N PHE A 80 -5.51 23.59 -6.73
CA PHE A 80 -4.81 22.62 -7.57
C PHE A 80 -4.98 21.23 -6.98
N LYS A 81 -5.48 20.29 -7.79
CA LYS A 81 -5.59 18.88 -7.41
C LYS A 81 -5.29 18.02 -8.62
N GLU A 82 -4.07 17.52 -8.71
CA GLU A 82 -3.65 16.67 -9.82
C GLU A 82 -2.88 15.44 -9.34
N THR A 83 -2.73 14.47 -10.23
CA THR A 83 -2.03 13.21 -9.95
C THR A 83 -0.99 12.99 -11.03
N ILE A 84 0.28 13.16 -10.66
CA ILE A 84 1.43 12.89 -11.51
C ILE A 84 1.67 11.39 -11.51
N ILE A 85 1.89 10.82 -12.70
CA ILE A 85 2.14 9.40 -12.89
C ILE A 85 3.60 9.19 -13.22
N PHE A 86 4.26 8.29 -12.49
CA PHE A 86 5.61 7.88 -12.79
C PHE A 86 5.62 6.43 -13.25
N SER A 87 6.27 6.16 -14.37
CA SER A 87 6.65 4.79 -14.70
C SER A 87 7.61 4.25 -13.64
N LYS A 88 7.40 3.00 -13.22
CA LYS A 88 8.31 2.28 -12.32
C LYS A 88 9.11 1.27 -13.14
N PRO A 89 10.43 1.43 -13.28
CA PRO A 89 11.27 0.43 -13.93
C PRO A 89 11.19 -0.91 -13.20
N LYS A 90 11.17 -2.02 -13.95
CA LYS A 90 11.06 -3.37 -13.37
C LYS A 90 12.19 -3.72 -12.40
N TYR A 91 13.38 -3.15 -12.63
CA TYR A 91 14.56 -3.36 -11.80
C TYR A 91 14.57 -2.49 -10.55
N PHE A 92 13.71 -1.46 -10.49
CA PHE A 92 13.74 -0.47 -9.44
C PHE A 92 12.79 -0.83 -8.30
N ASN A 93 13.31 -0.79 -7.08
CA ASN A 93 12.51 -0.70 -5.87
C ASN A 93 13.04 0.44 -5.03
N ILE A 94 12.12 1.15 -4.37
CA ILE A 94 12.50 2.19 -3.41
C ILE A 94 13.31 1.49 -2.31
N PRO A 95 14.56 1.92 -2.05
CA PRO A 95 15.40 1.25 -1.05
C PRO A 95 14.82 1.44 0.34
N ASP A 96 15.01 0.46 1.22
CA ASP A 96 14.66 0.63 2.63
C ASP A 96 15.54 1.66 3.32
N ASN A 97 16.81 1.77 2.91
CA ASN A 97 17.73 2.79 3.37
C ASN A 97 18.71 3.12 2.26
N GLY A 98 19.02 4.41 2.10
CA GLY A 98 20.04 4.89 1.17
C GLY A 98 19.48 5.72 0.03
N ARG A 99 20.32 5.95 -0.98
CA ARG A 99 20.03 6.86 -2.08
C ARG A 99 19.38 6.12 -3.25
N PHE A 100 18.58 6.84 -4.00
CA PHE A 100 18.02 6.38 -5.26
C PHE A 100 18.08 7.49 -6.32
N GLU A 101 18.11 7.06 -7.57
CA GLU A 101 18.04 7.93 -8.72
C GLU A 101 17.17 7.26 -9.78
N LEU A 102 16.28 8.04 -10.37
CA LEU A 102 15.43 7.67 -11.48
C LEU A 102 15.57 8.75 -12.55
N SER A 103 16.06 8.37 -13.72
CA SER A 103 16.19 9.33 -14.82
C SER A 103 14.82 9.71 -15.37
N ALA A 104 14.75 10.84 -16.07
CA ALA A 104 13.57 11.28 -16.80
C ALA A 104 12.96 10.18 -17.70
N ALA A 105 13.82 9.40 -18.37
CA ALA A 105 13.40 8.28 -19.20
C ALA A 105 12.85 7.09 -18.40
N ASP A 106 13.39 6.82 -17.19
CA ASP A 106 12.93 5.72 -16.34
C ASP A 106 11.49 5.93 -15.83
N ILE A 107 11.11 7.18 -15.60
CA ILE A 107 9.81 7.55 -15.02
C ILE A 107 8.82 8.13 -16.04
N ASP A 108 9.21 8.19 -17.31
CA ASP A 108 8.43 8.78 -18.40
C ASP A 108 7.99 10.23 -18.10
N GLN A 109 8.97 11.05 -17.71
CA GLN A 109 8.81 12.48 -17.43
C GLN A 109 9.91 13.28 -18.12
N ASN A 110 9.83 14.60 -18.08
CA ASN A 110 10.87 15.53 -18.56
C ASN A 110 11.83 16.00 -17.44
N PHE A 111 11.78 15.37 -16.28
CA PHE A 111 12.65 15.60 -15.13
C PHE A 111 13.03 14.27 -14.50
N SER A 112 14.17 14.25 -13.81
CA SER A 112 14.65 13.10 -13.05
C SER A 112 14.28 13.25 -11.56
N LEU A 113 14.26 12.13 -10.85
CA LEU A 113 14.09 12.08 -9.40
C LEU A 113 15.38 11.58 -8.75
N GLN A 114 15.93 12.35 -7.82
CA GLN A 114 17.08 11.93 -7.01
C GLN A 114 16.75 12.08 -5.54
N GLY A 115 16.95 11.03 -4.75
CA GLY A 115 16.52 11.07 -3.37
C GLY A 115 17.27 10.14 -2.43
N GLU A 116 16.83 10.17 -1.18
CA GLU A 116 17.32 9.36 -0.09
C GLU A 116 16.15 8.88 0.77
N VAL A 117 16.22 7.62 1.18
CA VAL A 117 15.30 7.01 2.15
C VAL A 117 16.06 6.77 3.45
N LYS A 118 15.47 7.21 4.56
CA LYS A 118 15.94 6.95 5.92
C LYS A 118 14.88 6.22 6.71
N THR A 119 15.16 4.97 7.06
CA THR A 119 14.27 4.11 7.84
C THR A 119 14.81 3.94 9.25
N HIS A 120 13.94 4.22 10.22
CA HIS A 120 14.17 4.02 11.64
C HIS A 120 13.20 2.94 12.12
N LYS A 121 13.69 2.05 12.97
CA LYS A 121 12.90 0.97 13.56
C LYS A 121 12.91 1.12 15.07
N PHE A 122 11.72 1.13 15.65
CA PHE A 122 11.52 1.26 17.09
C PHE A 122 10.80 0.02 17.60
N GLU A 123 11.39 -0.65 18.57
CA GLU A 123 10.76 -1.75 19.26
C GLU A 123 10.11 -1.24 20.54
N SER A 124 8.82 -1.53 20.73
CA SER A 124 8.16 -1.27 21.99
C SER A 124 8.70 -2.19 23.09
N GLU A 125 8.36 -1.88 24.33
CA GLU A 125 8.48 -2.85 25.42
C GLU A 125 7.71 -4.14 25.10
N ARG A 126 8.18 -5.25 25.65
CA ARG A 126 7.52 -6.56 25.53
C ARG A 126 6.18 -6.52 26.26
N ARG A 127 5.16 -7.07 25.61
CA ARG A 127 3.81 -7.21 26.14
C ARG A 127 3.43 -8.68 26.15
N SER A 128 2.58 -9.04 27.09
CA SER A 128 2.03 -10.39 27.20
C SER A 128 0.55 -10.35 27.52
N GLY A 129 -0.21 -11.30 27.02
CA GLY A 129 -1.65 -11.39 27.27
C GLY A 129 -2.30 -12.55 26.54
N TYR A 130 -3.63 -12.60 26.57
CA TYR A 130 -4.41 -13.59 25.83
C TYR A 130 -5.02 -12.97 24.59
N GLU A 131 -4.95 -13.70 23.47
CA GLU A 131 -5.59 -13.32 22.21
C GLU A 131 -6.53 -14.44 21.74
N SER A 132 -7.62 -14.03 21.10
CA SER A 132 -8.54 -14.95 20.43
C SER A 132 -7.81 -15.77 19.37
N CYS A 133 -8.11 -17.05 19.30
CA CYS A 133 -7.59 -17.97 18.29
C CYS A 133 -8.67 -18.95 17.85
N TYR A 134 -8.39 -19.68 16.78
CA TYR A 134 -9.22 -20.77 16.31
C TYR A 134 -8.37 -22.03 16.19
N TYR A 135 -8.95 -23.17 16.55
CA TYR A 135 -8.33 -24.46 16.38
C TYR A 135 -9.33 -25.46 15.81
N THR A 136 -8.80 -26.44 15.07
CA THR A 136 -9.61 -27.50 14.48
C THR A 136 -9.74 -28.65 15.45
N VAL A 137 -10.97 -29.07 15.72
CA VAL A 137 -11.26 -30.35 16.37
C VAL A 137 -11.99 -31.26 15.39
N VAL A 138 -11.69 -32.55 15.49
CA VAL A 138 -12.31 -33.58 14.68
C VAL A 138 -13.37 -34.26 15.53
N ASP A 139 -14.63 -34.10 15.13
CA ASP A 139 -15.75 -34.82 15.75
C ASP A 139 -16.18 -35.98 14.86
N THR A 140 -16.73 -37.02 15.48
CA THR A 140 -17.46 -38.05 14.76
C THR A 140 -18.92 -37.65 14.68
N VAL A 141 -19.40 -37.33 13.47
CA VAL A 141 -20.82 -37.02 13.23
C VAL A 141 -21.46 -38.21 12.52
N CYS A 142 -22.59 -38.66 13.05
CA CYS A 142 -23.39 -39.74 12.48
C CYS A 142 -24.64 -39.18 11.83
N ASN A 143 -24.81 -39.44 10.52
CA ASN A 143 -25.99 -39.02 9.77
C ASN A 143 -26.83 -40.26 9.39
N PRO A 144 -28.17 -40.16 9.40
CA PRO A 144 -29.03 -41.22 8.90
C PRO A 144 -28.79 -41.45 7.41
N ASN A 145 -28.69 -42.71 6.98
CA ASN A 145 -28.68 -43.08 5.57
C ASN A 145 -30.12 -43.38 5.09
N HIS A 146 -30.30 -43.43 3.77
CA HIS A 146 -31.60 -43.70 3.14
C HIS A 146 -32.15 -45.12 3.40
N GLN A 147 -31.36 -46.00 4.02
CA GLN A 147 -31.69 -47.40 4.30
C GLN A 147 -32.00 -47.65 5.79
N GLY A 148 -32.08 -46.58 6.60
CA GLY A 148 -32.42 -46.66 8.03
C GLY A 148 -31.24 -46.96 8.98
N GLY A 149 -29.99 -46.97 8.48
CA GLY A 149 -28.77 -47.07 9.28
C GLY A 149 -28.11 -45.72 9.54
N LEU A 150 -27.11 -45.68 10.43
CA LEU A 150 -26.27 -44.50 10.67
C LEU A 150 -24.94 -44.64 9.95
N VAL A 151 -24.50 -43.60 9.23
CA VAL A 151 -23.14 -43.50 8.69
C VAL A 151 -22.41 -42.44 9.48
N CYS A 152 -21.37 -42.86 10.20
CA CYS A 152 -20.52 -41.99 11.02
C CYS A 152 -19.21 -41.69 10.30
N GLY A 153 -18.77 -40.43 10.34
CA GLY A 153 -17.50 -40.03 9.76
C GLY A 153 -16.89 -38.84 10.51
N PRO A 154 -15.57 -38.64 10.38
CA PRO A 154 -14.90 -37.49 10.96
C PRO A 154 -15.31 -36.21 10.23
N VAL A 155 -15.69 -35.19 11.00
CA VAL A 155 -15.98 -33.84 10.51
C VAL A 155 -15.08 -32.88 11.28
N SER A 156 -14.32 -32.08 10.54
CA SER A 156 -13.50 -31.02 11.14
C SER A 156 -14.36 -29.80 11.41
N ARG A 157 -14.39 -29.32 12.66
CA ARG A 157 -14.99 -28.02 13.02
C ARG A 157 -13.92 -27.07 13.55
N GLN A 158 -14.09 -25.78 13.27
CA GLN A 158 -13.30 -24.70 13.87
C GLN A 158 -13.95 -24.31 15.20
N VAL A 159 -13.15 -24.28 16.26
CA VAL A 159 -13.57 -23.87 17.61
C VAL A 159 -12.83 -22.60 17.97
N TRP A 160 -13.55 -21.63 18.53
CA TRP A 160 -12.95 -20.43 19.08
C TRP A 160 -12.31 -20.74 20.43
N GLY A 161 -11.12 -20.20 20.64
CA GLY A 161 -10.36 -20.36 21.88
C GLY A 161 -9.53 -19.12 22.20
N GLN A 162 -8.72 -19.24 23.25
CA GLN A 162 -7.73 -18.25 23.62
C GLN A 162 -6.33 -18.86 23.67
N GLN A 163 -5.34 -18.07 23.27
CA GLN A 163 -3.93 -18.42 23.40
C GLN A 163 -3.19 -17.32 24.14
N PHE A 164 -2.28 -17.70 25.03
CA PHE A 164 -1.35 -16.75 25.62
C PHE A 164 -0.29 -16.36 24.59
N VAL A 165 0.03 -15.08 24.48
CA VAL A 165 1.01 -14.55 23.52
C VAL A 165 1.97 -13.61 24.22
N VAL A 166 3.21 -13.60 23.74
CA VAL A 166 4.21 -12.58 24.08
C VAL A 166 4.66 -11.92 22.79
N TYR A 167 4.60 -10.60 22.74
CA TYR A 167 4.91 -9.83 21.54
C TYR A 167 5.54 -8.47 21.89
N TYR A 168 6.12 -7.82 20.89
CA TYR A 168 6.39 -6.38 20.91
C TYR A 168 5.79 -5.75 19.66
N VAL A 169 5.59 -4.44 19.67
CA VAL A 169 5.18 -3.68 18.50
C VAL A 169 6.44 -3.12 17.85
N LEU A 170 6.68 -3.47 16.58
CA LEU A 170 7.73 -2.89 15.76
C LEU A 170 7.15 -1.75 14.95
N THR A 171 7.58 -0.53 15.24
CA THR A 171 7.23 0.66 14.47
C THR A 171 8.36 0.98 13.50
N THR A 172 8.08 0.95 12.20
CA THR A 172 9.01 1.32 11.13
C THR A 172 8.64 2.69 10.58
N GLN A 173 9.48 3.69 10.84
CA GLN A 173 9.34 5.03 10.29
C GLN A 173 10.27 5.20 9.09
N LYS A 174 9.70 5.43 7.90
CA LYS A 174 10.44 5.70 6.66
C LYS A 174 10.29 7.17 6.28
N ASN A 175 11.39 7.89 6.16
CA ASN A 175 11.42 9.25 5.63
C ASN A 175 12.03 9.24 4.23
N ILE A 176 11.36 9.86 3.26
CA ILE A 176 11.84 10.01 1.89
C ILE A 176 12.06 11.49 1.59
N PHE A 177 13.24 11.78 1.08
CA PHE A 177 13.63 13.08 0.56
C PHE A 177 13.93 12.92 -0.92
N ALA A 178 13.21 13.62 -1.81
CA ALA A 178 13.44 13.51 -3.24
C ALA A 178 13.48 14.89 -3.90
N ASN A 179 14.40 15.08 -4.83
CA ASN A 179 14.56 16.27 -5.62
C ASN A 179 14.15 15.99 -7.06
N PHE A 180 13.40 16.92 -7.64
CA PHE A 180 12.98 16.93 -9.03
C PHE A 180 13.98 17.79 -9.78
N ILE A 181 14.65 17.23 -10.79
CA ILE A 181 15.78 17.87 -11.45
C ILE A 181 15.56 17.85 -12.97
N ASN A 182 15.69 18.99 -13.65
CA ASN A 182 15.59 19.01 -15.11
C ASN A 182 16.85 18.48 -15.79
N THR A 183 16.85 18.45 -17.12
CA THR A 183 18.00 18.04 -17.95
C THR A 183 19.23 18.92 -17.78
N ASP A 184 19.06 20.15 -17.29
CA ASP A 184 20.13 21.13 -17.03
C ASP A 184 20.66 21.08 -15.59
N ASN A 185 20.31 20.03 -14.83
CA ASN A 185 20.65 19.85 -13.40
C ASN A 185 20.12 20.95 -12.48
N GLN A 186 19.05 21.63 -12.85
CA GLN A 186 18.38 22.62 -12.01
C GLN A 186 17.31 21.95 -11.15
N TYR A 187 17.28 22.30 -9.87
CA TYR A 187 16.28 21.85 -8.91
C TYR A 187 14.93 22.50 -9.19
N LEU A 188 13.94 21.69 -9.57
CA LEU A 188 12.57 22.11 -9.85
C LEU A 188 11.71 22.09 -8.61
N ALA A 189 11.84 21.03 -7.81
CA ALA A 189 11.04 20.81 -6.61
C ALA A 189 11.75 19.87 -5.62
N LYS A 190 11.28 19.89 -4.38
CA LYS A 190 11.72 19.02 -3.29
C LYS A 190 10.52 18.39 -2.59
N LEU A 191 10.48 17.07 -2.57
CA LEU A 191 9.53 16.26 -1.81
C LEU A 191 10.16 15.88 -0.47
N ASN A 192 9.44 16.16 0.61
CA ASN A 192 9.70 15.58 1.93
C ASN A 192 8.47 14.79 2.32
N GLY A 193 8.59 13.47 2.41
CA GLY A 193 7.48 12.65 2.89
C GLY A 193 7.92 11.59 3.88
N GLN A 194 6.94 11.09 4.59
CA GLN A 194 7.11 10.14 5.66
C GLN A 194 6.02 9.09 5.62
N ARG A 195 6.37 7.91 6.09
CA ARG A 195 5.45 6.80 6.34
C ARG A 195 5.82 6.19 7.68
N GLU A 196 4.80 5.85 8.45
CA GLU A 196 4.94 5.08 9.66
C GLU A 196 4.07 3.84 9.53
N ASP A 197 4.65 2.67 9.79
CA ASP A 197 3.93 1.41 9.86
C ASP A 197 4.24 0.73 11.19
N SER A 198 3.27 0.05 11.76
CA SER A 198 3.42 -0.64 13.04
C SER A 198 2.87 -2.05 12.94
N GLU A 199 3.73 -3.03 13.21
CA GLU A 199 3.36 -4.44 13.21
C GLU A 199 3.59 -5.10 14.57
N LYS A 200 2.79 -6.13 14.86
CA LYS A 200 2.94 -6.94 16.06
C LYS A 200 3.87 -8.11 15.77
N VAL A 201 5.05 -8.11 16.40
CA VAL A 201 6.03 -9.19 16.27
C VAL A 201 5.90 -10.14 17.46
N TYR A 202 5.45 -11.37 17.18
CA TYR A 202 5.26 -12.39 18.20
C TYR A 202 6.59 -13.08 18.55
N LEU A 203 6.93 -13.05 19.83
CA LEU A 203 8.06 -13.78 20.41
C LEU A 203 7.67 -15.21 20.77
N SER A 204 6.44 -15.40 21.26
CA SER A 204 5.88 -16.72 21.54
C SER A 204 4.36 -16.71 21.42
N ARG A 205 3.82 -17.89 21.10
CA ARG A 205 2.38 -18.18 21.07
C ARG A 205 2.16 -19.51 21.78
N GLY A 206 1.28 -19.52 22.79
CA GLY A 206 0.86 -20.71 23.51
C GLY A 206 -0.13 -21.54 22.70
N PHE A 207 -0.57 -22.64 23.29
CA PHE A 207 -1.64 -23.45 22.70
C PHE A 207 -2.97 -22.69 22.72
N CYS A 208 -3.75 -22.88 21.66
CA CYS A 208 -5.12 -22.40 21.60
C CYS A 208 -6.02 -23.39 22.38
N HIS A 209 -6.75 -22.88 23.37
CA HIS A 209 -7.68 -23.65 24.21
C HIS A 209 -9.11 -23.14 24.05
#